data_AF-A0A6J6TJG1-F1
#
_entry.id   AF-A0A6J6TJG1-F1
#
_cell.length_a   1.000
_cell.length_b   1.000
_cell.length_c   1.000
_cell.angle_alpha   90.00
_cell.angle_beta   90.00
_cell.angle_gamma   90.00
#
_symmetry.space_group_name_H-M   'P 1'
#
loop_
_entity.id
_entity.type
_entity.pdbx_description
1 polymer ?
#
loop_
_entity_poly.entity_id
_entity_poly.type
_entity_poly.pdbx_seq_one_letter_code
_entity_poly.pdbx_strand_id
1 'polypeptide(L)'
;MIMPGPSQACDSLPRTHFVDESVNDDMANQGFAILPNPVSTEAIAALRDLYQGVIAEVGRDSSGVFLPSMMISRLDLRSRLWDGVRAILGPIFDPLFAPETTSVVGGSFVSKPGAQNSARNPHQDPSVFDETREVSISLWIPLTDSHSANGTLYLLPGSHRMGNRVRPPDVDSLDDEVSTFALNESVAVELRAGQVLVIDGSVIHHSPSNTSDSERVAAICALIPPACEMRYARSENGATEGTAQIYNVGEEMYRSGNLVTPSLDPACLVERSPYRLATMADLQASLAAS
;
A
#
# COMPACT_ATOMS: atom_id res chain seq x y z
N MET A 1 1.65 32.56 21.90
CA MET A 1 1.59 31.13 21.54
C MET A 1 1.77 31.08 20.03
N ILE A 2 2.74 30.32 19.53
CA ILE A 2 3.13 30.35 18.11
C ILE A 2 2.30 29.27 17.39
N MET A 3 1.60 29.65 16.32
CA MET A 3 0.94 28.68 15.44
C MET A 3 2.04 27.89 14.70
N PRO A 4 1.89 26.56 14.50
CA PRO A 4 2.69 25.90 13.47
C PRO A 4 2.45 26.62 12.13
N GLY A 5 3.52 26.82 11.36
CA GLY A 5 3.41 27.40 10.02
C GLY A 5 2.71 26.45 9.05
N PRO A 6 2.38 26.91 7.83
CA PRO A 6 1.95 25.99 6.77
C PRO A 6 3.03 24.91 6.58
N SER A 7 2.59 23.65 6.50
CA SER A 7 3.47 22.50 6.29
C SER A 7 4.37 22.73 5.08
N GLN A 8 5.67 22.45 5.22
CA GLN A 8 6.62 22.75 4.16
C GLN A 8 6.36 21.84 2.95
N ALA A 9 6.35 22.44 1.76
CA ALA A 9 7.50 22.37 0.86
C ALA A 9 8.24 21.02 0.71
N CYS A 10 7.56 19.88 0.87
CA CYS A 10 7.97 18.60 0.31
C CYS A 10 8.14 18.79 -1.22
N ASP A 11 9.38 19.06 -1.64
CA ASP A 11 9.79 19.34 -3.03
C ASP A 11 10.20 18.05 -3.76
N SER A 12 9.81 16.88 -3.22
CA SER A 12 10.11 15.57 -3.80
C SER A 12 9.17 15.31 -4.98
N LEU A 13 9.70 15.60 -6.18
CA LEU A 13 9.04 15.25 -7.44
C LEU A 13 8.95 13.72 -7.56
N PRO A 14 7.90 13.18 -8.22
CA PRO A 14 7.67 11.73 -8.37
C PRO A 14 8.62 11.07 -9.39
N ARG A 15 9.93 11.28 -9.22
CA ARG A 15 11.04 10.82 -10.07
C ARG A 15 12.33 10.50 -9.31
N THR A 16 12.38 10.71 -7.99
CA THR A 16 13.64 10.66 -7.21
C THR A 16 13.52 9.85 -5.91
N HIS A 17 12.73 8.77 -5.91
CA HIS A 17 12.68 7.88 -4.76
C HIS A 17 13.84 6.88 -4.78
N PHE A 18 14.19 6.32 -5.93
CA PHE A 18 15.25 5.31 -6.07
C PHE A 18 16.55 5.90 -6.64
N VAL A 19 17.69 5.28 -6.31
CA VAL A 19 19.01 5.59 -6.92
C VAL A 19 19.10 5.08 -8.37
N ASP A 20 18.38 4.00 -8.69
CA ASP A 20 18.29 3.47 -10.05
C ASP A 20 17.20 4.22 -10.83
N GLU A 21 17.60 5.00 -11.84
CA GLU A 21 16.68 5.77 -12.69
C GLU A 21 15.66 4.87 -13.41
N SER A 22 16.01 3.62 -13.75
CA SER A 22 15.07 2.72 -14.44
C SER A 22 13.85 2.33 -13.58
N VAL A 23 14.03 2.28 -12.25
CA VAL A 23 12.93 2.05 -11.30
C VAL A 23 12.02 3.27 -11.22
N ASN A 24 12.59 4.48 -11.24
CA ASN A 24 11.81 5.72 -11.27
C ASN A 24 11.08 5.89 -12.62
N ASP A 25 11.68 5.49 -13.74
CA ASP A 25 11.04 5.50 -15.07
C ASP A 25 9.89 4.49 -15.15
N ASP A 26 10.05 3.25 -14.67
CA ASP A 26 8.96 2.26 -14.60
C ASP A 26 7.80 2.77 -13.73
N MET A 27 8.09 3.30 -12.54
CA MET A 27 7.10 3.92 -11.66
C MET A 27 6.38 5.09 -12.35
N ALA A 28 7.11 5.97 -13.04
CA ALA A 28 6.50 7.08 -13.77
C ALA A 28 5.60 6.57 -14.93
N ASN A 29 6.06 5.59 -15.70
CA ASN A 29 5.38 5.11 -16.91
C ASN A 29 4.15 4.25 -16.59
N GLN A 30 4.30 3.21 -15.77
CA GLN A 30 3.26 2.20 -15.51
C GLN A 30 2.72 2.20 -14.07
N GLY A 31 3.37 2.90 -13.13
CA GLY A 31 2.93 3.01 -11.72
C GLY A 31 3.49 1.93 -10.80
N PHE A 32 4.27 1.00 -11.34
CA PHE A 32 4.91 -0.08 -10.59
C PHE A 32 6.24 -0.49 -11.24
N ALA A 33 7.15 -1.06 -10.46
CA ALA A 33 8.46 -1.51 -10.93
C ALA A 33 8.89 -2.81 -10.24
N ILE A 34 9.73 -3.65 -10.86
CA ILE A 34 10.18 -4.92 -10.28
C ILE A 34 11.67 -4.88 -9.96
N LEU A 35 12.02 -4.93 -8.67
CA LEU A 35 13.40 -5.04 -8.21
C LEU A 35 13.85 -6.52 -8.28
N PRO A 36 14.93 -6.85 -9.03
CA PRO A 36 15.36 -8.23 -9.23
C PRO A 36 16.15 -8.77 -8.03
N ASN A 37 15.48 -9.54 -7.17
CA ASN A 37 16.04 -10.28 -6.04
C ASN A 37 16.76 -9.47 -4.93
N PRO A 38 16.28 -8.28 -4.49
CA PRO A 38 16.96 -7.52 -3.44
C PRO A 38 16.86 -8.16 -2.03
N VAL A 39 15.92 -9.09 -1.78
CA VAL A 39 15.73 -9.73 -0.47
C VAL A 39 16.27 -11.16 -0.48
N SER A 40 17.21 -11.47 0.42
CA SER A 40 17.87 -12.78 0.48
C SER A 40 17.01 -13.88 1.09
N THR A 41 17.41 -15.14 0.90
CA THR A 41 16.79 -16.33 1.50
C THR A 41 16.68 -16.26 3.03
N GLU A 42 17.65 -15.63 3.69
CA GLU A 42 17.73 -15.47 5.14
C GLU A 42 16.75 -14.39 5.63
N ALA A 43 16.64 -13.29 4.89
CA ALA A 43 15.66 -12.23 5.17
C ALA A 43 14.22 -12.73 4.93
N ILE A 44 13.97 -13.51 3.88
CA ILE A 44 12.69 -14.19 3.63
C ILE A 44 12.34 -15.15 4.78
N ALA A 45 13.32 -15.90 5.30
CA ALA A 45 13.12 -16.77 6.45
C ALA A 45 12.77 -15.96 7.71
N ALA A 46 13.53 -14.91 8.03
CA ALA A 46 13.26 -14.05 9.18
C ALA A 46 11.88 -13.38 9.12
N LEU A 47 11.45 -12.92 7.95
CA LEU A 47 10.09 -12.38 7.72
C LEU A 47 9.01 -13.44 7.92
N ARG A 48 9.25 -14.68 7.47
CA ARG A 48 8.31 -15.80 7.65
C ARG A 48 8.19 -16.19 9.12
N ASP A 49 9.31 -16.27 9.84
CA ASP A 49 9.34 -16.62 11.27
C ASP A 49 8.67 -15.53 12.13
N LEU A 50 8.89 -14.25 11.80
CA LEU A 50 8.19 -13.10 12.41
C LEU A 50 6.68 -13.20 12.23
N TYR A 51 6.22 -13.43 10.99
CA TYR A 51 4.80 -13.61 10.67
C TYR A 51 4.19 -14.82 11.40
N GLN A 52 4.83 -16.00 11.31
CA GLN A 52 4.34 -17.24 11.91
C GLN A 52 4.27 -17.14 13.44
N GLY A 53 5.28 -16.55 14.08
CA GLY A 53 5.29 -16.34 15.53
C GLY A 53 4.12 -15.48 16.01
N VAL A 54 3.83 -14.37 15.31
CA VAL A 54 2.68 -13.51 15.66
C VAL A 54 1.34 -14.19 15.36
N ILE A 55 1.18 -14.85 14.21
CA ILE A 55 -0.09 -15.52 13.88
C ILE A 55 -0.38 -16.71 14.81
N ALA A 56 0.64 -17.38 15.35
CA ALA A 56 0.47 -18.38 16.39
C ALA A 56 -0.07 -17.79 17.72
N GLU A 57 0.25 -16.52 18.03
CA GLU A 57 -0.22 -15.81 19.23
C GLU A 57 -1.59 -15.12 19.04
N VAL A 58 -1.91 -14.69 17.82
CA VAL A 58 -3.25 -14.14 17.47
C VAL A 58 -4.29 -15.25 17.34
N GLY A 59 -3.88 -16.42 16.82
CA GLY A 59 -4.78 -17.44 16.32
C GLY A 59 -5.32 -17.09 14.93
N ARG A 60 -5.53 -18.10 14.08
CA ARG A 60 -6.03 -17.91 12.71
C ARG A 60 -7.43 -18.49 12.56
N ASP A 61 -8.33 -17.70 12.02
CA ASP A 61 -9.63 -18.17 11.54
C ASP A 61 -9.47 -19.10 10.33
N SER A 62 -10.21 -20.21 10.33
CA SER A 62 -10.24 -21.21 9.26
C SER A 62 -11.17 -20.84 8.10
N SER A 63 -11.81 -19.67 8.13
CA SER A 63 -12.77 -19.22 7.11
C SER A 63 -12.24 -19.10 5.67
N GLY A 64 -10.93 -19.13 5.45
CA GLY A 64 -10.32 -19.04 4.10
C GLY A 64 -10.27 -17.62 3.50
N VAL A 65 -10.61 -16.60 4.28
CA VAL A 65 -10.59 -15.19 3.85
C VAL A 65 -9.15 -14.66 3.76
N PHE A 66 -8.92 -13.70 2.87
CA PHE A 66 -7.70 -12.89 2.80
C PHE A 66 -7.44 -12.17 4.14
N LEU A 67 -6.22 -12.28 4.67
CA LEU A 67 -5.84 -11.70 5.96
C LEU A 67 -4.79 -10.58 5.79
N PRO A 68 -5.19 -9.30 5.80
CA PRO A 68 -4.28 -8.18 5.98
C PRO A 68 -3.99 -8.02 7.47
N SER A 69 -2.76 -8.28 7.89
CA SER A 69 -2.37 -8.22 9.32
C SER A 69 -2.49 -6.83 9.95
N MET A 70 -2.64 -5.76 9.16
CA MET A 70 -2.98 -4.42 9.66
C MET A 70 -4.31 -4.38 10.45
N MET A 71 -5.20 -5.34 10.17
CA MET A 71 -6.51 -5.52 10.83
C MET A 71 -6.45 -6.38 12.11
N ILE A 72 -5.27 -6.82 12.55
CA ILE A 72 -5.10 -7.52 13.82
C ILE A 72 -5.41 -6.57 14.98
N SER A 73 -6.47 -6.87 15.73
CA SER A 73 -6.94 -6.07 16.88
C SER A 73 -6.00 -6.09 18.09
N ARG A 74 -5.07 -7.05 18.15
CA ARG A 74 -3.94 -7.07 19.08
C ARG A 74 -2.86 -6.09 18.61
N LEU A 75 -3.06 -4.82 18.94
CA LEU A 75 -2.19 -3.69 18.54
C LEU A 75 -0.73 -3.89 18.97
N ASP A 76 -0.48 -4.60 20.07
CA ASP A 76 0.85 -4.99 20.54
C ASP A 76 1.54 -5.98 19.59
N LEU A 77 0.82 -7.02 19.14
CA LEU A 77 1.32 -8.01 18.19
C LEU A 77 1.47 -7.42 16.79
N ARG A 78 0.58 -6.49 16.40
CA ARG A 78 0.68 -5.75 15.15
C ARG A 78 1.88 -4.79 15.12
N SER A 79 2.14 -4.09 16.22
CA SER A 79 3.33 -3.23 16.36
C SER A 79 4.63 -4.05 16.23
N ARG A 80 4.66 -5.27 16.77
CA ARG A 80 5.78 -6.22 16.59
C ARG A 80 6.00 -6.63 15.13
N LEU A 81 4.94 -6.80 14.33
CA LEU A 81 5.08 -7.01 12.88
C LEU A 81 5.69 -5.78 12.19
N TRP A 82 5.19 -4.59 12.52
CA TRP A 82 5.67 -3.32 11.95
C TRP A 82 7.15 -3.08 12.25
N ASP A 83 7.55 -3.19 13.52
CA ASP A 83 8.94 -3.00 13.96
C ASP A 83 9.88 -4.07 13.39
N GLY A 84 9.42 -5.33 13.34
CA GLY A 84 10.21 -6.43 12.77
C GLY A 84 10.40 -6.29 11.25
N VAL A 85 9.38 -5.83 10.53
CA VAL A 85 9.48 -5.47 9.10
C VAL A 85 10.50 -4.34 8.91
N ARG A 86 10.45 -3.27 9.72
CA ARG A 86 11.44 -2.18 9.69
C ARG A 86 12.86 -2.71 9.91
N ALA A 87 13.06 -3.52 10.93
CA ALA A 87 14.36 -4.05 11.34
C ALA A 87 14.99 -5.01 10.32
N ILE A 88 14.18 -5.76 9.55
CA ILE A 88 14.67 -6.69 8.53
C ILE A 88 14.87 -6.00 7.17
N LEU A 89 13.93 -5.14 6.75
CA LEU A 89 13.90 -4.60 5.38
C LEU A 89 14.47 -3.18 5.23
N GLY A 90 14.51 -2.36 6.28
CA GLY A 90 15.18 -1.05 6.25
C GLY A 90 16.65 -1.15 5.81
N PRO A 91 17.48 -1.98 6.46
CA PRO A 91 18.87 -2.18 6.07
C PRO A 91 19.10 -2.71 4.63
N ILE A 92 18.04 -3.20 3.97
CA ILE A 92 18.07 -3.71 2.59
C ILE A 92 17.62 -2.63 1.59
N PHE A 93 16.57 -1.87 1.90
CA PHE A 93 15.95 -0.91 0.98
C PHE A 93 16.37 0.54 1.19
N ASP A 94 16.69 0.97 2.42
CA ASP A 94 17.15 2.34 2.68
C ASP A 94 18.38 2.72 1.82
N PRO A 95 19.35 1.82 1.52
CA PRO A 95 20.45 2.10 0.58
C PRO A 95 20.06 2.16 -0.90
N LEU A 96 18.84 1.78 -1.27
CA LEU A 96 18.32 1.86 -2.64
C LEU A 96 17.61 3.18 -2.94
N PHE A 97 17.29 3.96 -1.90
CA PHE A 97 16.64 5.27 -2.05
C PHE A 97 17.65 6.39 -2.28
N ALA A 98 17.23 7.45 -2.96
CA ALA A 98 18.07 8.63 -3.09
C ALA A 98 18.28 9.28 -1.70
N PRO A 99 19.49 9.82 -1.39
CA PRO A 99 19.77 10.36 -0.07
C PRO A 99 18.77 11.43 0.35
N GLU A 100 18.25 11.31 1.56
CA GLU A 100 17.27 12.23 2.16
C GLU A 100 15.91 12.31 1.44
N THR A 101 15.59 11.40 0.49
CA THR A 101 14.28 11.41 -0.20
C THR A 101 13.26 10.40 0.32
N THR A 102 13.65 9.25 0.89
CA THR A 102 12.72 8.19 1.33
C THR A 102 13.38 7.24 2.35
N SER A 103 12.58 6.61 3.24
CA SER A 103 13.03 5.53 4.14
C SER A 103 11.92 4.51 4.46
N VAL A 104 12.30 3.30 4.86
CA VAL A 104 11.38 2.28 5.40
C VAL A 104 11.02 2.59 6.85
N VAL A 105 9.73 2.79 7.13
CA VAL A 105 9.24 3.07 8.48
C VAL A 105 8.69 1.86 9.22
N GLY A 106 8.40 0.80 8.48
CA GLY A 106 7.82 -0.45 8.97
C GLY A 106 6.82 -1.01 7.96
N GLY A 107 5.86 -1.80 8.43
CA GLY A 107 4.87 -2.38 7.54
C GLY A 107 4.05 -3.51 8.14
N SER A 108 3.67 -4.45 7.30
CA SER A 108 2.74 -5.52 7.63
C SER A 108 2.93 -6.75 6.72
N PHE A 109 2.04 -7.71 6.86
CA PHE A 109 1.93 -8.90 6.01
C PHE A 109 0.52 -9.05 5.46
N VAL A 110 0.41 -9.49 4.20
CA VAL A 110 -0.84 -9.90 3.56
C VAL A 110 -0.81 -11.38 3.22
N SER A 111 -1.79 -12.10 3.76
CA SER A 111 -1.87 -13.55 3.69
C SER A 111 -3.07 -14.01 2.87
N LYS A 112 -2.84 -15.06 2.07
CA LYS A 112 -3.83 -15.63 1.16
C LYS A 112 -3.85 -17.15 1.31
N PRO A 113 -4.77 -17.72 2.12
CA PRO A 113 -4.90 -19.18 2.23
C PRO A 113 -5.40 -19.79 0.92
N GLY A 114 -5.14 -21.08 0.71
CA GLY A 114 -5.69 -21.86 -0.40
C GLY A 114 -7.20 -22.03 -0.26
N ALA A 115 -7.97 -21.09 -0.82
CA ALA A 115 -9.42 -20.99 -0.62
C ALA A 115 -10.08 -20.08 -1.66
N GLN A 116 -11.27 -20.47 -2.13
CA GLN A 116 -12.00 -19.75 -3.18
C GLN A 116 -12.45 -18.34 -2.78
N ASN A 117 -12.63 -18.06 -1.49
CA ASN A 117 -13.02 -16.76 -0.93
C ASN A 117 -11.82 -15.88 -0.51
N SER A 118 -10.60 -16.22 -0.93
CA SER A 118 -9.39 -15.44 -0.65
C SER A 118 -9.14 -14.27 -1.62
N ALA A 119 -10.01 -14.05 -2.63
CA ALA A 119 -9.84 -12.98 -3.62
C ALA A 119 -9.87 -11.57 -3.01
N ARG A 120 -9.22 -10.62 -3.69
CA ARG A 120 -9.35 -9.18 -3.46
C ARG A 120 -9.75 -8.50 -4.76
N ASN A 121 -10.84 -7.74 -4.73
CA ASN A 121 -11.37 -6.96 -5.84
C ASN A 121 -10.39 -5.85 -6.28
N PRO A 122 -10.58 -5.24 -7.46
CA PRO A 122 -9.89 -4.01 -7.84
C PRO A 122 -10.12 -2.90 -6.82
N HIS A 123 -9.03 -2.22 -6.49
CA HIS A 123 -9.00 -1.04 -5.65
C HIS A 123 -7.67 -0.31 -5.84
N GLN A 124 -7.59 0.89 -5.28
CA GLN A 124 -6.35 1.60 -5.01
C GLN A 124 -6.14 1.64 -3.50
N ASP A 125 -4.90 1.76 -3.04
CA ASP A 125 -4.60 1.93 -1.62
C ASP A 125 -5.05 3.32 -1.11
N PRO A 126 -5.39 3.46 0.19
CA PRO A 126 -5.75 4.74 0.77
C PRO A 126 -4.64 5.79 0.61
N SER A 127 -5.01 7.05 0.40
CA SER A 127 -4.05 8.16 0.29
C SER A 127 -3.44 8.46 1.66
N VAL A 128 -2.15 8.15 1.86
CA VAL A 128 -1.44 8.30 3.14
C VAL A 128 -0.52 9.53 3.23
N PHE A 129 -0.45 10.34 2.18
CA PHE A 129 0.29 11.60 2.11
C PHE A 129 -0.51 12.69 1.40
N ASP A 130 0.10 13.87 1.22
CA ASP A 130 -0.35 14.88 0.29
C ASP A 130 0.00 14.49 -1.16
N GLU A 131 -0.86 13.68 -1.79
CA GLU A 131 -0.68 13.23 -3.18
C GLU A 131 -0.90 14.34 -4.23
N THR A 132 -0.99 15.61 -3.81
CA THR A 132 -0.78 16.74 -4.72
C THR A 132 0.70 17.06 -4.97
N ARG A 133 1.61 16.52 -4.13
CA ARG A 133 3.07 16.62 -4.28
C ARG A 133 3.72 15.23 -4.42
N GLU A 134 3.59 14.41 -3.40
CA GLU A 134 4.25 13.09 -3.30
C GLU A 134 3.44 11.97 -3.95
N VAL A 135 4.02 10.76 -3.97
CA VAL A 135 3.33 9.50 -4.25
C VAL A 135 3.39 8.56 -3.04
N SER A 136 2.28 7.89 -2.74
CA SER A 136 2.24 6.86 -1.70
C SER A 136 2.86 5.56 -2.23
N ILE A 137 4.14 5.28 -1.93
CA ILE A 137 4.80 4.07 -2.41
C ILE A 137 4.80 2.96 -1.35
N SER A 138 4.44 1.74 -1.77
CA SER A 138 4.67 0.51 -1.00
C SER A 138 5.62 -0.45 -1.73
N LEU A 139 6.32 -1.29 -0.96
CA LEU A 139 7.07 -2.42 -1.49
C LEU A 139 6.36 -3.72 -1.09
N TRP A 140 6.09 -4.57 -2.07
CA TRP A 140 5.41 -5.86 -1.90
C TRP A 140 6.39 -7.01 -2.13
N ILE A 141 6.59 -7.84 -1.09
CA ILE A 141 7.66 -8.86 -1.03
C ILE A 141 7.03 -10.24 -0.76
N PRO A 142 6.86 -11.11 -1.77
CA PRO A 142 6.31 -12.44 -1.56
C PRO A 142 7.34 -13.36 -0.86
N LEU A 143 6.89 -14.08 0.17
CA LEU A 143 7.73 -14.99 0.97
C LEU A 143 7.78 -16.42 0.40
N THR A 144 7.14 -16.62 -0.75
CA THR A 144 7.11 -17.81 -1.60
C THR A 144 7.11 -17.32 -3.05
N ASP A 145 7.28 -18.20 -4.03
CA ASP A 145 6.96 -17.82 -5.41
C ASP A 145 5.47 -17.45 -5.48
N SER A 146 5.15 -16.40 -6.25
CA SER A 146 3.82 -15.83 -6.41
C SER A 146 3.45 -15.84 -7.88
N HIS A 147 2.36 -16.53 -8.19
CA HIS A 147 1.93 -16.83 -9.55
C HIS A 147 0.39 -16.86 -9.63
N SER A 148 -0.15 -16.90 -10.85
CA SER A 148 -1.58 -16.80 -11.13
C SER A 148 -2.41 -17.78 -10.27
N ALA A 149 -1.97 -19.04 -10.17
CA ALA A 149 -2.67 -20.08 -9.40
C ALA A 149 -2.64 -19.92 -7.86
N ASN A 150 -1.70 -19.15 -7.28
CA ASN A 150 -1.72 -18.85 -5.83
C ASN A 150 -2.21 -17.42 -5.51
N GLY A 151 -2.84 -16.78 -6.49
CA GLY A 151 -3.49 -15.48 -6.33
C GLY A 151 -2.48 -14.34 -6.19
N THR A 152 -1.49 -14.28 -7.09
CA THR A 152 -0.58 -13.13 -7.24
C THR A 152 -1.30 -11.81 -7.50
N LEU A 153 -0.58 -10.68 -7.42
CA LEU A 153 -1.12 -9.37 -7.75
C LEU A 153 -1.31 -9.19 -9.26
N TYR A 154 -2.40 -8.53 -9.62
CA TYR A 154 -2.71 -8.04 -10.95
C TYR A 154 -2.83 -6.52 -10.86
N LEU A 155 -2.16 -5.80 -11.75
CA LEU A 155 -2.08 -4.33 -11.74
C LEU A 155 -2.47 -3.77 -13.11
N LEU A 156 -3.16 -2.63 -13.14
CA LEU A 156 -3.55 -1.95 -14.38
C LEU A 156 -2.51 -0.86 -14.73
N PRO A 157 -1.63 -1.06 -15.72
CA PRO A 157 -0.55 -0.12 -16.02
C PRO A 157 -1.07 1.28 -16.38
N GLY A 158 -0.46 2.32 -15.81
CA GLY A 158 -0.83 3.71 -16.11
C GLY A 158 -2.12 4.21 -15.44
N SER A 159 -2.74 3.42 -14.56
CA SER A 159 -3.95 3.83 -13.81
C SER A 159 -3.68 4.81 -12.65
N HIS A 160 -2.43 4.96 -12.20
CA HIS A 160 -2.03 5.95 -11.19
C HIS A 160 -2.28 7.39 -11.60
N ARG A 161 -2.28 7.67 -12.92
CA ARG A 161 -2.46 9.01 -13.47
C ARG A 161 -3.93 9.50 -13.45
N MET A 162 -4.87 8.73 -12.88
CA MET A 162 -6.30 9.06 -12.76
C MET A 162 -6.59 10.27 -11.86
N GLY A 163 -5.64 10.68 -11.02
CA GLY A 163 -5.71 11.95 -10.28
C GLY A 163 -6.68 11.99 -9.09
N ASN A 164 -7.28 10.86 -8.70
CA ASN A 164 -8.11 10.74 -7.50
C ASN A 164 -7.25 10.65 -6.21
N ARG A 165 -6.61 11.79 -5.88
CA ARG A 165 -5.59 11.97 -4.82
C ARG A 165 -6.08 11.88 -3.38
N VAL A 166 -7.39 11.74 -3.16
CA VAL A 166 -8.01 11.60 -1.83
C VAL A 166 -8.83 10.33 -1.82
N ARG A 167 -8.33 9.31 -1.13
CA ARG A 167 -8.92 7.97 -1.05
C ARG A 167 -9.04 7.58 0.42
N PRO A 168 -10.15 7.92 1.11
CA PRO A 168 -10.40 7.49 2.48
C PRO A 168 -10.56 5.96 2.54
N PRO A 169 -10.03 5.27 3.56
CA PRO A 169 -10.11 3.80 3.66
C PRO A 169 -11.51 3.29 4.05
N ASP A 170 -12.42 4.20 4.41
CA ASP A 170 -13.81 3.92 4.79
C ASP A 170 -14.81 3.98 3.62
N VAL A 171 -14.34 4.21 2.39
CA VAL A 171 -15.14 4.21 1.15
C VAL A 171 -14.36 3.56 0.00
N ASP A 172 -15.05 2.98 -0.98
CA ASP A 172 -14.42 2.52 -2.22
C ASP A 172 -13.98 3.72 -3.10
N SER A 173 -12.95 3.51 -3.92
CA SER A 173 -12.31 4.56 -4.75
C SER A 173 -12.66 4.47 -6.24
N LEU A 174 -13.29 3.39 -6.69
CA LEU A 174 -13.59 3.05 -8.09
C LEU A 174 -15.09 2.79 -8.27
N ASP A 175 -15.64 3.07 -9.46
CA ASP A 175 -16.98 2.58 -9.81
C ASP A 175 -16.98 1.13 -10.33
N ASP A 176 -18.18 0.56 -10.52
CA ASP A 176 -18.37 -0.82 -10.99
C ASP A 176 -17.83 -1.02 -12.44
N GLU A 177 -17.82 0.02 -13.27
CA GLU A 177 -17.37 -0.06 -14.67
C GLU A 177 -15.85 -0.09 -14.74
N VAL A 178 -15.18 0.80 -13.99
CA VAL A 178 -13.71 0.81 -13.79
C VAL A 178 -13.24 -0.48 -13.14
N SER A 179 -13.96 -0.98 -12.13
CA SER A 179 -13.67 -2.26 -11.49
C SER A 179 -13.81 -3.42 -12.47
N THR A 180 -14.86 -3.42 -13.30
CA THR A 180 -15.06 -4.44 -14.35
C THR A 180 -13.97 -4.37 -15.42
N PHE A 181 -13.56 -3.17 -15.85
CA PHE A 181 -12.47 -2.98 -16.80
C PHE A 181 -11.14 -3.50 -16.22
N ALA A 182 -10.80 -3.12 -14.99
CA ALA A 182 -9.58 -3.54 -14.32
C ALA A 182 -9.48 -5.07 -14.16
N LEU A 183 -10.59 -5.78 -13.89
CA LEU A 183 -10.60 -7.25 -13.82
C LEU A 183 -10.24 -7.94 -15.15
N ASN A 184 -10.42 -7.28 -16.29
CA ASN A 184 -10.14 -7.84 -17.62
C ASN A 184 -8.77 -7.40 -18.17
N GLU A 185 -8.38 -6.15 -17.93
CA GLU A 185 -7.22 -5.51 -18.58
C GLU A 185 -5.97 -5.40 -17.68
N SER A 186 -6.03 -5.78 -16.40
CA SER A 186 -4.85 -5.79 -15.52
C SER A 186 -3.87 -6.91 -15.88
N VAL A 187 -2.57 -6.61 -15.82
CA VAL A 187 -1.51 -7.59 -16.07
C VAL A 187 -1.14 -8.35 -14.80
N ALA A 188 -0.97 -9.67 -14.92
CA ALA A 188 -0.50 -10.52 -13.82
C ALA A 188 0.99 -10.28 -13.57
N VAL A 189 1.37 -9.95 -12.34
CA VAL A 189 2.77 -9.83 -11.93
C VAL A 189 3.17 -11.09 -11.17
N GLU A 190 3.86 -12.00 -11.86
CA GLU A 190 4.43 -13.22 -11.28
C GLU A 190 5.87 -12.95 -10.79
N LEU A 191 6.18 -13.37 -9.56
CA LEU A 191 7.44 -13.08 -8.88
C LEU A 191 7.97 -14.32 -8.17
N ARG A 192 9.30 -14.50 -8.17
CA ARG A 192 9.96 -15.47 -7.28
C ARG A 192 10.14 -14.88 -5.88
N ALA A 193 10.22 -15.76 -4.89
CA ALA A 193 10.55 -15.37 -3.52
C ALA A 193 11.86 -14.56 -3.49
N GLY A 194 11.80 -13.34 -2.94
CA GLY A 194 12.95 -12.42 -2.86
C GLY A 194 13.01 -11.32 -3.93
N GLN A 195 12.27 -11.46 -5.04
CA GLN A 195 11.94 -10.31 -5.89
C GLN A 195 10.97 -9.38 -5.15
N VAL A 196 10.92 -8.11 -5.56
CA VAL A 196 10.07 -7.09 -4.93
C VAL A 196 9.33 -6.31 -6.01
N LEU A 197 8.04 -6.08 -5.80
CA LEU A 197 7.24 -5.16 -6.60
C LEU A 197 7.13 -3.83 -5.85
N VAL A 198 7.59 -2.75 -6.47
CA VAL A 198 7.32 -1.36 -6.07
C VAL A 198 5.95 -0.99 -6.62
N ILE A 199 5.08 -0.37 -5.81
CA ILE A 199 3.71 -0.01 -6.19
C ILE A 199 3.43 1.43 -5.76
N ASP A 200 3.01 2.29 -6.70
CA ASP A 200 2.28 3.53 -6.39
C ASP A 200 0.86 3.16 -5.94
N GLY A 201 0.48 3.56 -4.72
CA GLY A 201 -0.80 3.22 -4.11
C GLY A 201 -2.03 3.74 -4.87
N SER A 202 -1.85 4.62 -5.86
CA SER A 202 -2.91 5.02 -6.80
C SER A 202 -3.04 4.11 -8.03
N VAL A 203 -2.19 3.09 -8.20
CA VAL A 203 -2.41 2.02 -9.20
C VAL A 203 -3.60 1.16 -8.80
N ILE A 204 -4.54 0.99 -9.73
CA ILE A 204 -5.61 0.01 -9.58
C ILE A 204 -5.00 -1.39 -9.62
N HIS A 205 -5.20 -2.13 -8.54
CA HIS A 205 -4.71 -3.50 -8.41
C HIS A 205 -5.74 -4.41 -7.73
N HIS A 206 -5.68 -5.70 -8.09
CA HIS A 206 -6.53 -6.76 -7.56
C HIS A 206 -5.72 -8.05 -7.37
N SER A 207 -6.34 -9.11 -6.85
CA SER A 207 -5.73 -10.44 -6.96
C SER A 207 -6.76 -11.58 -6.87
N PRO A 208 -6.81 -12.50 -7.84
CA PRO A 208 -7.79 -13.60 -7.89
C PRO A 208 -7.57 -14.60 -6.74
N SER A 209 -8.56 -15.44 -6.44
CA SER A 209 -8.48 -16.44 -5.36
C SER A 209 -7.22 -17.32 -5.48
N ASN A 210 -6.55 -17.60 -4.36
CA ASN A 210 -5.54 -18.64 -4.30
C ASN A 210 -6.23 -20.01 -4.41
N THR A 211 -5.92 -20.76 -5.47
CA THR A 211 -6.50 -22.08 -5.76
C THR A 211 -5.49 -23.23 -5.59
N SER A 212 -4.32 -22.94 -5.04
CA SER A 212 -3.33 -23.93 -4.60
C SER A 212 -3.58 -24.40 -3.16
N ASP A 213 -3.01 -25.55 -2.78
CA ASP A 213 -3.12 -26.10 -1.42
C ASP A 213 -2.30 -25.36 -0.34
N SER A 214 -1.54 -24.32 -0.71
CA SER A 214 -0.60 -23.62 0.18
C SER A 214 -0.98 -22.16 0.43
N GLU A 215 -0.55 -21.61 1.56
CA GLU A 215 -0.71 -20.19 1.89
C GLU A 215 0.35 -19.34 1.17
N ARG A 216 -0.10 -18.33 0.42
CA ARG A 216 0.77 -17.31 -0.18
C ARG A 216 0.84 -16.08 0.75
N VAL A 217 1.93 -15.96 1.51
CA VAL A 217 2.22 -14.80 2.36
C VAL A 217 3.15 -13.82 1.62
N ALA A 218 2.86 -12.53 1.73
CA ALA A 218 3.80 -11.47 1.36
C ALA A 218 3.96 -10.47 2.51
N ALA A 219 5.17 -9.94 2.69
CA ALA A 219 5.37 -8.72 3.46
C ALA A 219 5.03 -7.49 2.60
N ILE A 220 4.59 -6.42 3.25
CA ILE A 220 4.45 -5.09 2.68
C ILE A 220 5.22 -4.14 3.59
N CYS A 221 6.12 -3.31 3.06
CA CYS A 221 6.63 -2.17 3.81
C CYS A 221 6.16 -0.84 3.23
N ALA A 222 5.88 0.10 4.13
CA ALA A 222 5.49 1.46 3.79
C ALA A 222 6.73 2.35 3.76
N LEU A 223 6.78 3.24 2.77
CA LEU A 223 7.86 4.21 2.59
C LEU A 223 7.37 5.61 3.02
N ILE A 224 8.21 6.38 3.72
CA ILE A 224 7.95 7.79 4.02
C ILE A 224 9.05 8.68 3.41
N PRO A 225 8.70 9.71 2.60
CA PRO A 225 9.58 10.83 2.30
C PRO A 225 9.80 11.69 3.55
N PRO A 226 11.04 11.94 4.00
CA PRO A 226 11.32 12.45 5.35
C PRO A 226 10.89 13.91 5.59
N ALA A 227 10.55 14.65 4.53
CA ALA A 227 9.98 16.00 4.62
C ALA A 227 8.45 16.01 4.72
N CYS A 228 7.78 14.86 4.70
CA CYS A 228 6.33 14.75 4.60
C CYS A 228 5.64 14.14 5.81
N GLU A 229 4.59 14.82 6.27
CA GLU A 229 3.68 14.34 7.31
C GLU A 229 2.72 13.29 6.72
N MET A 230 2.53 12.15 7.41
CA MET A 230 1.50 11.19 7.01
C MET A 230 0.12 11.81 7.20
N ARG A 231 -0.83 11.39 6.36
CA ARG A 231 -2.21 11.87 6.39
C ARG A 231 -3.21 10.71 6.48
N TYR A 232 -4.22 10.87 7.33
CA TYR A 232 -5.39 10.00 7.35
C TYR A 232 -6.61 10.77 6.85
N ALA A 233 -7.20 10.31 5.75
CA ALA A 233 -8.49 10.79 5.26
C ALA A 233 -9.64 9.96 5.85
N ARG A 234 -10.77 10.60 6.18
CA ARG A 234 -12.01 9.95 6.65
C ARG A 234 -13.20 10.61 5.97
N SER A 235 -14.19 9.86 5.48
CA SER A 235 -15.42 10.45 4.97
C SER A 235 -16.21 11.20 6.06
N GLU A 236 -16.97 12.24 5.70
CA GLU A 236 -17.91 12.88 6.63
C GLU A 236 -19.27 12.15 6.73
N ASN A 237 -19.59 11.26 5.78
CA ASN A 237 -20.93 10.67 5.63
C ASN A 237 -20.97 9.17 5.23
N GLY A 238 -19.83 8.52 4.95
CA GLY A 238 -19.78 7.13 4.47
C GLY A 238 -20.35 6.90 3.06
N ALA A 239 -20.54 7.96 2.27
CA ALA A 239 -21.07 7.84 0.90
C ALA A 239 -19.94 7.72 -0.13
N THR A 240 -20.27 7.21 -1.32
CA THR A 240 -19.35 7.03 -2.46
C THR A 240 -18.91 8.34 -3.13
N GLU A 241 -19.57 9.44 -2.82
CA GLU A 241 -19.13 10.81 -3.09
C GLU A 241 -19.41 11.70 -1.87
N GLY A 242 -18.57 12.72 -1.65
CA GLY A 242 -18.72 13.59 -0.51
C GLY A 242 -17.50 14.45 -0.23
N THR A 243 -17.31 14.77 1.06
CA THR A 243 -16.14 15.49 1.58
C THR A 243 -15.42 14.60 2.58
N ALA A 244 -14.11 14.50 2.44
CA ALA A 244 -13.24 13.84 3.40
C ALA A 244 -12.61 14.87 4.34
N GLN A 245 -12.57 14.56 5.63
CA GLN A 245 -11.74 15.24 6.61
C GLN A 245 -10.34 14.63 6.56
N ILE A 246 -9.33 15.45 6.35
CA ILE A 246 -7.94 15.02 6.21
C ILE A 246 -7.14 15.50 7.42
N TYR A 247 -6.50 14.57 8.11
CA TYR A 247 -5.76 14.78 9.35
C TYR A 247 -4.28 14.48 9.14
N ASN A 248 -3.38 15.34 9.64
CA ASN A 248 -1.98 14.94 9.80
C ASN A 248 -1.87 13.93 10.96
N VAL A 249 -1.09 12.88 10.77
CA VAL A 249 -0.89 11.80 11.74
C VAL A 249 0.59 11.37 11.78
N GLY A 250 1.04 10.77 12.88
CA GLY A 250 2.38 10.16 12.98
C GLY A 250 2.38 8.67 12.63
N GLU A 251 3.56 8.08 12.43
CA GLU A 251 3.71 6.64 12.11
C GLU A 251 3.03 5.72 13.13
N GLU A 252 2.91 6.15 14.39
CA GLU A 252 2.17 5.45 15.44
C GLU A 252 0.69 5.18 15.11
N MET A 253 0.06 6.02 14.28
CA MET A 253 -1.33 5.80 13.84
C MET A 253 -1.46 4.48 13.06
N TYR A 254 -0.48 4.16 12.22
CA TYR A 254 -0.43 2.93 11.41
C TYR A 254 0.22 1.77 12.16
N ARG A 255 1.30 2.04 12.91
CA ARG A 255 2.02 1.06 13.74
C ARG A 255 1.13 0.52 14.87
N SER A 256 0.62 1.38 15.75
CA SER A 256 -0.07 1.00 16.99
C SER A 256 -1.52 1.48 17.11
N GLY A 257 -2.00 2.41 16.28
CA GLY A 257 -3.37 2.93 16.29
C GLY A 257 -4.44 2.03 15.66
N ASN A 258 -5.68 2.09 16.16
CA ASN A 258 -6.81 1.38 15.56
C ASN A 258 -7.19 2.01 14.21
N LEU A 259 -7.03 1.27 13.11
CA LEU A 259 -7.30 1.76 11.75
C LEU A 259 -8.78 1.69 11.34
N VAL A 260 -9.61 0.93 12.05
CA VAL A 260 -11.05 0.78 11.74
C VAL A 260 -11.88 1.87 12.41
N THR A 261 -11.53 2.22 13.64
CA THR A 261 -12.13 3.33 14.39
C THR A 261 -11.05 4.20 15.03
N PRO A 262 -10.31 4.98 14.22
CA PRO A 262 -9.19 5.78 14.69
C PRO A 262 -9.62 6.94 15.59
N SER A 263 -8.83 7.17 16.64
CA SER A 263 -8.89 8.40 17.43
C SER A 263 -8.08 9.46 16.68
N LEU A 264 -8.79 10.41 16.07
CA LEU A 264 -8.21 11.52 15.30
C LEU A 264 -8.41 12.82 16.07
N ASP A 265 -7.31 13.49 16.41
CA ASP A 265 -7.36 14.78 17.13
C ASP A 265 -7.92 15.88 16.21
N PRO A 266 -9.01 16.58 16.61
CA PRO A 266 -9.51 17.74 15.86
C PRO A 266 -8.48 18.85 15.63
N ALA A 267 -7.44 18.96 16.46
CA ALA A 267 -6.34 19.92 16.28
C ALA A 267 -5.40 19.54 15.12
N CYS A 268 -5.40 18.28 14.68
CA CYS A 268 -4.61 17.78 13.55
C CYS A 268 -5.36 17.78 12.22
N LEU A 269 -6.61 18.26 12.18
CA LEU A 269 -7.39 18.42 10.94
C LEU A 269 -6.76 19.51 10.09
N VAL A 270 -6.16 19.15 8.95
CA VAL A 270 -5.50 20.10 8.04
C VAL A 270 -6.44 20.65 6.98
N GLU A 271 -7.32 19.83 6.41
CA GLU A 271 -8.23 20.27 5.34
C GLU A 271 -9.52 19.45 5.24
N ARG A 272 -10.41 19.92 4.38
CA ARG A 272 -11.58 19.20 3.87
C ARG A 272 -11.51 19.20 2.35
N SER A 273 -11.48 18.02 1.75
CA SER A 273 -11.34 17.86 0.30
C SER A 273 -12.49 17.01 -0.27
N PRO A 274 -13.06 17.37 -1.44
CA PRO A 274 -14.06 16.54 -2.09
C PRO A 274 -13.44 15.23 -2.59
N TYR A 275 -14.23 14.15 -2.56
CA TYR A 275 -13.90 12.88 -3.20
C TYR A 275 -15.15 12.31 -3.91
N ARG A 276 -14.91 11.42 -4.86
CA ARG A 276 -15.91 10.59 -5.54
C ARG A 276 -15.24 9.32 -6.05
N LEU A 277 -16.05 8.33 -6.41
CA LEU A 277 -15.57 7.22 -7.24
C LEU A 277 -14.92 7.74 -8.53
N ALA A 278 -13.79 7.14 -8.89
CA ALA A 278 -13.19 7.37 -10.20
C ALA A 278 -13.91 6.52 -11.26
N THR A 279 -14.04 7.11 -12.46
CA THR A 279 -14.91 6.64 -13.55
C THR A 279 -14.11 6.25 -14.78
N MET A 280 -14.77 5.58 -15.74
CA MET A 280 -14.12 5.23 -17.01
C MET A 280 -13.61 6.44 -17.79
N ALA A 281 -14.18 7.64 -17.60
CA ALA A 281 -13.65 8.86 -18.20
C ALA A 281 -12.32 9.31 -17.58
N ASP A 282 -12.16 9.13 -16.26
CA ASP A 282 -10.91 9.42 -15.54
C ASP A 282 -9.82 8.40 -15.94
N LEU A 283 -10.18 7.12 -16.01
CA LEU A 283 -9.28 6.04 -16.45
C LEU A 283 -8.86 6.21 -17.92
N GLN A 284 -9.78 6.56 -18.82
CA GLN A 284 -9.44 6.82 -20.23
C GLN A 284 -8.50 8.02 -20.39
N ALA A 285 -8.66 9.08 -19.58
CA ALA A 285 -7.72 10.20 -19.55
C ALA A 285 -6.34 9.77 -19.01
N SER A 286 -6.31 8.93 -17.97
CA SER A 286 -5.10 8.35 -17.38
C SER A 286 -4.29 7.54 -18.40
N LEU A 287 -4.95 6.60 -19.09
CA LEU A 287 -4.32 5.70 -20.06
C LEU A 287 -3.92 6.41 -21.37
N ALA A 288 -4.52 7.57 -21.67
CA ALA A 288 -4.14 8.41 -22.81
C ALA A 288 -2.94 9.33 -22.51
N ALA A 289 -2.61 9.57 -21.24
CA ALA A 289 -1.45 10.36 -20.85
C ALA A 289 -0.17 9.50 -20.92
N SER A 290 0.65 9.73 -21.95
CA SER A 290 2.00 9.13 -22.15
C SER A 290 3.07 9.97 -21.48
#